data_AF-A0A7C1ZCN4-F1
#
_entry.id   AF-A0A7C1ZCN4-F1
#
_cell.length_a   1.000
_cell.length_b   1.000
_cell.length_c   1.000
_cell.angle_alpha   90.00
_cell.angle_beta   90.00
_cell.angle_gamma   90.00
#
_symmetry.space_group_name_H-M   'P 1'
#
loop_
_entity.id
_entity.type
_entity.pdbx_description
1 polymer ?
#
loop_
_entity_poly.entity_id
_entity_poly.type
_entity_poly.pdbx_seq_one_letter_code
_entity_poly.pdbx_strand_id
1 'polypeptide(L)'
;MMNNTRNQPLPPRFSLPSTRPQDFESLSYRFIERDEYQSLGINSDDVPMGTFAAMDHPPFLPSRVGGNAYGFGFIEKSYLNEEDIKFLESIQEDDPRVLSKHARRINEIYKKLGLLIRVSYKGFRFYLIPINLITHSLQDVKCKADEIERIIIKHVFKKNKERLDIGILTYENDLIVHELVGRMPTMKFTTFDNLKKLGKYPGSFDLIILPKSMYEFLFNIIPEITPENIEKKDQLFRYACYLSGKIYDMLEPGGEFFTTANCLWPRDDQTVEVKFTNELELKNFLIFTHLFETKSKPLLKG
;
A
#
# COMPACT_ATOMS: atom_id res chain seq x y z
N MET A 1 39.62 -48.67 -9.86
CA MET A 1 39.49 -48.15 -8.49
C MET A 1 39.89 -46.68 -8.52
N MET A 2 38.91 -45.78 -8.67
CA MET A 2 39.13 -44.34 -8.73
C MET A 2 38.59 -43.72 -7.44
N ASN A 3 39.47 -43.02 -6.73
CA ASN A 3 39.19 -42.44 -5.42
C ASN A 3 38.25 -41.25 -5.52
N ASN A 4 37.19 -41.31 -4.72
CA ASN A 4 36.34 -40.20 -4.32
C ASN A 4 37.18 -39.03 -3.76
N THR A 5 37.09 -37.86 -4.39
CA THR A 5 37.54 -36.61 -3.77
C THR A 5 36.32 -35.72 -3.50
N ARG A 6 36.21 -35.37 -2.23
CA ARG A 6 35.12 -34.71 -1.52
C ARG A 6 34.57 -33.43 -2.18
N ASN A 7 33.24 -33.33 -2.14
CA ASN A 7 32.46 -32.10 -2.19
C ASN A 7 33.08 -30.99 -1.33
N GLN A 8 33.53 -29.91 -1.95
CA GLN A 8 33.63 -28.60 -1.30
C GLN A 8 32.33 -27.83 -1.57
N PRO A 9 31.67 -27.26 -0.57
CA PRO A 9 30.55 -26.35 -0.81
C PRO A 9 31.09 -25.08 -1.45
N LEU A 10 30.51 -24.70 -2.59
CA LEU A 10 30.72 -23.39 -3.22
C LEU A 10 30.42 -22.29 -2.18
N PRO A 11 31.17 -21.17 -2.19
CA PRO A 11 30.90 -20.07 -1.27
C PRO A 11 29.47 -19.55 -1.51
N PRO A 12 28.78 -19.04 -0.48
CA PRO A 12 27.47 -18.43 -0.66
C PRO A 12 27.64 -17.30 -1.68
N ARG A 13 26.98 -17.43 -2.84
CA ARG A 13 26.79 -16.30 -3.73
C ARG A 13 26.10 -15.24 -2.89
N PHE A 14 26.80 -14.16 -2.60
CA PHE A 14 26.16 -12.92 -2.17
C PHE A 14 25.16 -12.57 -3.26
N SER A 15 23.89 -12.88 -3.00
CA SER A 15 22.80 -12.30 -3.75
C SER A 15 22.90 -10.80 -3.50
N LEU A 16 23.23 -10.06 -4.55
CA LEU A 16 22.94 -8.63 -4.57
C LEU A 16 21.47 -8.48 -4.17
N PRO A 17 21.13 -7.57 -3.23
CA PRO A 17 19.73 -7.29 -2.95
C PRO A 17 19.08 -6.95 -4.29
N SER A 18 17.98 -7.63 -4.61
CA SER A 18 17.24 -7.39 -5.84
C SER A 18 16.90 -5.90 -5.92
N THR A 19 17.58 -5.18 -6.79
CA THR A 19 17.26 -3.80 -7.14
C THR A 19 16.01 -3.78 -8.03
N ARG A 20 14.90 -4.28 -7.50
CA ARG A 20 13.58 -3.88 -7.98
C ARG A 20 13.15 -2.75 -7.04
N PRO A 21 12.75 -1.57 -7.56
CA PRO A 21 12.13 -0.56 -6.73
C PRO A 21 11.01 -1.25 -5.94
N GLN A 22 10.97 -1.07 -4.63
CA GLN A 22 9.74 -1.40 -3.90
C GLN A 22 8.68 -0.52 -4.53
N ASP A 23 7.79 -1.15 -5.30
CA ASP A 23 6.78 -0.47 -6.09
C ASP A 23 5.92 0.34 -5.10
N PHE A 24 5.94 1.66 -5.27
CA PHE A 24 5.16 2.59 -4.49
C PHE A 24 3.67 2.24 -4.70
N GLU A 25 3.11 1.43 -3.80
CA GLU A 25 1.68 1.18 -3.72
C GLU A 25 0.95 2.53 -3.69
N SER A 26 -0.32 2.60 -4.13
CA SER A 26 -1.06 3.86 -4.22
C SER A 26 -1.16 4.53 -2.83
N LEU A 27 -0.24 5.45 -2.60
CA LEU A 27 -0.05 6.17 -1.34
C LEU A 27 -0.95 7.38 -1.33
N SER A 28 -2.19 7.17 -0.87
CA SER A 28 -3.03 8.29 -0.48
C SER A 28 -2.55 8.76 0.89
N TYR A 29 -1.66 9.75 0.88
CA TYR A 29 -1.23 10.44 2.10
C TYR A 29 -2.26 11.52 2.46
N ARG A 30 -2.68 11.58 3.72
CA ARG A 30 -3.32 12.78 4.27
C ARG A 30 -2.26 13.84 4.48
N PHE A 31 -2.05 14.68 3.47
CA PHE A 31 -1.15 15.83 3.54
C PHE A 31 -1.68 16.86 4.53
N ILE A 32 -0.74 17.56 5.17
CA ILE A 32 -1.02 18.72 6.01
C ILE A 32 -0.68 19.96 5.21
N GLU A 33 -1.65 20.86 5.06
CA GLU A 33 -1.43 22.12 4.38
C GLU A 33 -0.58 23.06 5.24
N ARG A 34 0.20 23.94 4.60
CA ARG A 34 1.08 24.88 5.32
C ARG A 34 0.30 25.80 6.26
N ASP A 35 -0.92 26.16 5.89
CA ASP A 35 -1.80 27.02 6.69
C ASP A 35 -2.25 26.34 7.99
N GLU A 36 -2.21 25.00 8.04
CA GLU A 36 -2.52 24.22 9.24
C GLU A 36 -1.32 24.05 10.18
N TYR A 37 -0.08 24.38 9.77
CA TYR A 37 1.11 24.08 10.56
C TYR A 37 1.07 24.73 11.94
N GLN A 38 0.69 26.01 11.99
CA GLN A 38 0.60 26.73 13.25
C GLN A 38 -0.46 26.13 14.17
N SER A 39 -1.64 25.81 13.62
CA SER A 39 -2.73 25.21 14.38
C SER A 39 -2.36 23.80 14.87
N LEU A 40 -1.49 23.10 14.17
CA LEU A 40 -1.02 21.76 14.48
C LEU A 40 0.27 21.71 15.29
N GLY A 41 0.89 22.86 15.61
CA GLY A 41 2.15 22.92 16.36
C GLY A 41 3.36 22.41 15.57
N ILE A 42 3.31 22.50 14.24
CA ILE A 42 4.39 22.13 13.33
C ILE A 42 5.25 23.36 13.06
N ASN A 43 6.56 23.23 13.23
CA ASN A 43 7.50 24.26 12.81
C ASN A 43 7.77 24.14 11.31
N SER A 44 7.62 25.23 10.56
CA SER A 44 7.95 25.26 9.13
C SER A 44 9.41 24.89 8.86
N ASP A 45 10.34 25.23 9.77
CA ASP A 45 11.77 24.92 9.61
C ASP A 45 12.07 23.42 9.80
N ASP A 46 11.11 22.65 10.30
CA ASP A 46 11.20 21.19 10.40
C ASP A 46 10.78 20.49 9.09
N VAL A 47 10.17 21.24 8.15
CA VAL A 47 9.72 20.78 6.83
C VAL A 47 10.63 21.37 5.73
N PRO A 48 11.66 20.64 5.28
CA PRO A 48 12.57 21.14 4.25
C PRO A 48 11.88 21.31 2.89
N MET A 49 12.42 22.19 2.06
CA MET A 49 11.97 22.34 0.67
C MET A 49 12.10 21.01 -0.08
N GLY A 50 11.09 20.67 -0.88
CA GLY A 50 11.02 19.40 -1.61
C GLY A 50 10.43 18.25 -0.80
N THR A 51 9.92 18.49 0.42
CA THR A 51 9.07 17.53 1.14
C THR A 51 7.73 18.15 1.52
N PHE A 52 6.74 17.29 1.78
CA PHE A 52 5.41 17.67 2.23
C PHE A 52 5.09 16.94 3.53
N ALA A 53 4.47 17.63 4.49
CA ALA A 53 4.05 17.01 5.73
C ALA A 53 2.79 16.15 5.50
N ALA A 54 2.76 14.97 6.11
CA ALA A 54 1.62 14.04 6.05
C ALA A 54 1.40 13.35 7.40
N MET A 55 0.15 12.95 7.66
CA MET A 55 -0.23 12.21 8.87
C MET A 55 -0.02 10.71 8.79
N ASP A 56 -0.09 10.17 7.60
CA ASP A 56 0.00 8.73 7.43
C ASP A 56 1.47 8.31 7.32
N HIS A 57 1.82 7.25 8.05
CA HIS A 57 3.17 6.67 8.03
C HIS A 57 3.43 6.09 6.63
N PRO A 58 4.49 6.53 5.93
CA PRO A 58 4.79 6.03 4.59
C PRO A 58 5.44 4.64 4.62
N PRO A 59 5.33 3.86 3.54
CA PRO A 59 6.02 2.59 3.40
C PRO A 59 7.53 2.83 3.48
N PHE A 60 8.25 1.73 3.71
CA PHE A 60 9.68 1.73 3.89
C PHE A 60 10.39 2.55 2.80
N LEU A 61 11.23 3.48 3.23
CA LEU A 61 12.15 4.20 2.37
C LEU A 61 13.54 4.05 2.96
N PRO A 62 14.55 3.60 2.19
CA PRO A 62 15.89 3.47 2.73
C PRO A 62 16.42 4.83 3.21
N SER A 63 16.88 4.89 4.46
CA SER A 63 17.54 6.03 5.05
C SER A 63 18.95 6.20 4.47
N ARG A 64 19.55 7.38 4.63
CA ARG A 64 20.93 7.66 4.19
C ARG A 64 21.95 6.68 4.80
N VAL A 65 21.63 6.11 5.96
CA VAL A 65 22.49 5.19 6.71
C VAL A 65 22.13 3.72 6.51
N GLY A 66 21.12 3.42 5.67
CA GLY A 66 20.74 2.07 5.26
C GLY A 66 19.57 1.43 6.03
N GLY A 67 18.99 2.12 7.03
CA GLY A 67 17.77 1.70 7.73
C GLY A 67 16.51 2.32 7.11
N ASN A 68 15.44 2.54 7.90
CA ASN A 68 14.20 3.14 7.41
C ASN A 68 14.19 4.66 7.65
N ALA A 69 13.99 5.47 6.61
CA ALA A 69 13.93 6.93 6.71
C ALA A 69 12.77 7.41 7.60
N TYR A 70 11.71 6.61 7.77
CA TYR A 70 10.57 6.91 8.64
C TYR A 70 10.59 6.17 9.99
N GLY A 71 11.74 5.58 10.35
CA GLY A 71 11.90 4.85 11.60
C GLY A 71 13.24 5.13 12.25
N PHE A 72 13.30 4.94 13.56
CA PHE A 72 14.55 4.95 14.32
C PHE A 72 14.86 3.52 14.76
N GLY A 73 15.91 2.92 14.20
CA GLY A 73 16.29 1.54 14.46
C GLY A 73 17.73 1.36 14.92
N PHE A 74 18.19 0.11 14.96
CA PHE A 74 19.55 -0.24 15.36
C PHE A 74 20.62 0.41 14.48
N ILE A 75 20.35 0.52 13.17
CA ILE A 75 21.28 1.13 12.21
C ILE A 75 21.44 2.61 12.52
N GLU A 76 20.34 3.34 12.73
CA GLU A 76 20.36 4.77 13.07
C GLU A 76 21.06 5.05 14.41
N LYS A 77 20.86 4.18 15.42
CA LYS A 77 21.54 4.28 16.73
C LYS A 77 23.06 4.30 16.61
N SER A 78 23.63 3.55 15.67
CA SER A 78 25.09 3.47 15.49
C SER A 78 25.75 4.77 15.03
N TYR A 79 24.96 5.75 14.58
CA TYR A 79 25.46 7.07 14.11
C TYR A 79 25.21 8.20 15.11
N LEU A 80 24.69 7.91 16.31
CA LEU A 80 24.47 8.88 17.37
C LEU A 80 25.61 8.88 18.39
N ASN A 81 25.80 10.02 19.05
CA ASN A 81 26.66 10.10 20.23
C ASN A 81 25.94 9.51 21.46
N GLU A 82 26.68 9.15 22.50
CA GLU A 82 26.10 8.56 23.72
C GLU A 82 25.06 9.46 24.40
N GLU A 83 25.21 10.78 24.29
CA GLU A 83 24.25 11.75 24.84
C GLU A 83 22.89 11.68 24.14
N ASP A 84 22.88 11.66 22.80
CA ASP A 84 21.64 11.58 22.02
C ASP A 84 20.99 10.19 22.18
N ILE A 85 21.77 9.12 22.33
CA ILE A 85 21.26 7.77 22.63
C ILE A 85 20.58 7.74 24.00
N LYS A 86 21.28 8.17 25.06
CA LYS A 86 20.72 8.20 26.43
C LYS A 86 19.47 9.08 26.52
N PHE A 87 19.47 10.20 25.80
CA PHE A 87 18.31 11.07 25.71
C PHE A 87 17.11 10.37 25.07
N LEU A 88 17.28 9.75 23.90
CA LEU A 88 16.18 9.05 23.21
C LEU A 88 15.67 7.86 24.02
N GLU A 89 16.55 7.10 24.68
CA GLU A 89 16.16 5.97 25.54
C GLU A 89 15.46 6.39 26.83
N SER A 90 15.63 7.65 27.26
CA SER A 90 14.91 8.21 28.41
C SER A 90 13.48 8.66 28.10
N ILE A 91 13.12 8.77 26.81
CA ILE A 91 11.82 9.26 26.36
C ILE A 91 10.83 8.10 26.24
N GLN A 92 9.65 8.25 26.83
CA GLN A 92 8.52 7.37 26.56
C GLN A 92 7.87 7.79 25.24
N GLU A 93 8.08 6.98 24.21
CA GLU A 93 7.68 7.26 22.83
C GLU A 93 6.16 7.31 22.60
N ASP A 94 5.37 6.76 23.52
CA ASP A 94 3.92 6.65 23.42
C ASP A 94 3.17 7.74 24.21
N ASP A 95 3.86 8.61 24.96
CA ASP A 95 3.22 9.71 25.69
C ASP A 95 3.31 11.04 24.90
N PRO A 96 2.17 11.56 24.39
CA PRO A 96 2.14 12.83 23.66
C PRO A 96 2.69 14.02 24.47
N ARG A 97 2.57 14.01 25.81
CA ARG A 97 3.05 15.11 26.65
C ARG A 97 4.56 15.16 26.68
N VAL A 98 5.20 13.99 26.75
CA VAL A 98 6.66 13.86 26.71
C VAL A 98 7.17 14.23 25.33
N LEU A 99 6.52 13.75 24.26
CA LEU A 99 6.86 14.12 22.88
C LEU A 99 6.76 15.63 22.65
N SER A 100 5.67 16.27 23.10
CA SER A 100 5.47 17.72 22.99
C SER A 100 6.58 18.49 23.69
N LYS A 101 6.91 18.12 24.93
CA LYS A 101 7.96 18.78 25.74
C LYS A 101 9.35 18.69 25.10
N HIS A 102 9.64 17.58 24.43
CA HIS A 102 10.96 17.28 23.87
C HIS A 102 11.03 17.42 22.35
N ALA A 103 9.95 17.85 21.69
CA ALA A 103 9.79 17.87 20.22
C ALA A 103 10.97 18.51 19.49
N ARG A 104 11.44 19.67 19.99
CA ARG A 104 12.59 20.37 19.40
C ARG A 104 13.84 19.51 19.37
N ARG A 105 14.23 18.92 20.51
CA ARG A 105 15.45 18.12 20.61
C ARG A 105 15.34 16.82 19.82
N ILE A 106 14.16 16.20 19.82
CA ILE A 106 13.88 15.02 18.99
C ILE A 106 14.04 15.36 17.51
N ASN A 107 13.44 16.46 17.04
CA ASN A 107 13.55 16.89 15.64
C ASN A 107 15.00 17.25 15.24
N GLU A 108 15.77 17.85 16.14
CA GLU A 108 17.21 18.09 15.92
C GLU A 108 17.97 16.77 15.67
N ILE A 109 17.69 15.73 16.45
CA ILE A 109 18.31 14.41 16.28
C ILE A 109 17.85 13.75 14.96
N TYR A 110 16.55 13.77 14.67
CA TYR A 110 16.02 13.23 13.42
C TYR A 110 16.60 13.94 12.19
N LYS A 111 16.79 15.27 12.25
CA LYS A 111 17.48 16.05 11.22
C LYS A 111 18.92 15.60 11.03
N LYS A 112 19.70 15.42 12.11
CA LYS A 112 21.09 14.93 12.04
C LYS A 112 21.19 13.57 11.35
N LEU A 113 20.24 12.68 11.65
CA LEU A 113 20.19 11.33 11.06
C LEU A 113 19.65 11.32 9.62
N GLY A 114 19.08 12.41 9.14
CA GLY A 114 18.42 12.48 7.83
C GLY A 114 17.12 11.68 7.78
N LEU A 115 16.45 11.51 8.93
CA LEU A 115 15.14 10.87 8.99
C LEU A 115 14.06 11.82 8.47
N LEU A 116 13.02 11.24 7.90
CA LEU A 116 11.85 11.90 7.35
C LEU A 116 10.64 11.84 8.29
N ILE A 117 10.88 11.56 9.57
CA ILE A 117 9.89 11.68 10.64
C ILE A 117 10.15 12.93 11.47
N ARG A 118 9.09 13.57 11.96
CA ARG A 118 9.13 14.75 12.84
C ARG A 118 8.09 14.62 13.94
N VAL A 119 8.28 15.40 14.99
CA VAL A 119 7.36 15.53 16.12
C VAL A 119 6.82 16.95 16.16
N SER A 120 5.50 17.09 16.25
CA SER A 120 4.82 18.35 16.49
C SER A 120 4.96 18.76 17.96
N TYR A 121 4.99 20.07 18.24
CA TYR A 121 4.88 20.61 19.59
C TYR A 121 3.56 20.28 20.29
N LYS A 122 2.57 19.73 19.59
CA LYS A 122 1.35 19.16 20.18
C LYS A 122 1.48 17.69 20.57
N GLY A 123 2.64 17.07 20.34
CA GLY A 123 2.93 15.73 20.86
C GLY A 123 2.57 14.57 19.94
N PHE A 124 2.43 14.80 18.63
CA PHE A 124 2.20 13.74 17.66
C PHE A 124 3.29 13.73 16.58
N ARG A 125 3.48 12.59 15.92
CA ARG A 125 4.44 12.43 14.84
C ARG A 125 3.82 12.78 13.49
N PHE A 126 4.62 13.35 12.60
CA PHE A 126 4.28 13.61 11.22
C PHE A 126 5.42 13.23 10.29
N TYR A 127 5.09 12.95 9.04
CA TYR A 127 6.02 12.38 8.08
C TYR A 127 6.27 13.35 6.95
N LEU A 128 7.52 13.41 6.50
CA LEU A 128 7.98 14.27 5.43
C LEU A 128 8.06 13.44 4.14
N ILE A 129 7.08 13.62 3.26
CA ILE A 129 7.01 12.91 1.99
C ILE A 129 7.82 13.67 0.94
N PRO A 130 8.90 13.10 0.39
CA PRO A 130 9.66 13.72 -0.68
C PRO A 130 8.83 13.93 -1.94
N ILE A 131 9.05 15.05 -2.64
CA ILE A 131 8.27 15.45 -3.82
C ILE A 131 8.29 14.42 -4.95
N ASN A 132 9.39 13.70 -5.11
CA ASN A 132 9.49 12.61 -6.10
C ASN A 132 8.51 11.46 -5.80
N LEU A 133 8.24 11.16 -4.53
CA LEU A 133 7.24 10.15 -4.16
C LEU A 133 5.81 10.62 -4.45
N ILE A 134 5.57 11.92 -4.34
CA ILE A 134 4.26 12.53 -4.58
C ILE A 134 3.96 12.58 -6.07
N THR A 135 4.94 12.95 -6.90
CA THR A 135 4.74 12.99 -8.37
C THR A 135 4.44 11.61 -8.93
N HIS A 136 5.07 10.57 -8.40
CA HIS A 136 4.75 9.19 -8.76
C HIS A 136 3.35 8.79 -8.24
N SER A 137 3.06 9.03 -6.96
CA SER A 137 1.73 8.74 -6.38
C SER A 137 0.58 9.44 -7.11
N LEU A 138 0.71 10.71 -7.48
CA LEU A 138 -0.32 11.44 -8.24
C LEU A 138 -0.52 10.89 -9.66
N GLN A 139 0.57 10.51 -10.33
CA GLN A 139 0.47 9.88 -11.65
C GLN A 139 -0.22 8.51 -11.53
N ASP A 140 0.10 7.73 -10.49
CA ASP A 140 -0.50 6.44 -10.24
C ASP A 140 -1.99 6.56 -9.90
N VAL A 141 -2.38 7.56 -9.09
CA VAL A 141 -3.78 7.89 -8.82
C VAL A 141 -4.52 8.23 -10.11
N LYS A 142 -3.94 9.06 -10.98
CA LYS A 142 -4.54 9.39 -12.28
C LYS A 142 -4.69 8.17 -13.17
N CYS A 143 -3.66 7.34 -13.29
CA CYS A 143 -3.70 6.10 -14.06
C CYS A 143 -4.79 5.13 -13.55
N LYS A 144 -4.91 4.97 -12.22
CA LYS A 144 -5.98 4.16 -11.63
C LYS A 144 -7.37 4.77 -11.85
N ALA A 145 -7.49 6.09 -11.75
CA ALA A 145 -8.75 6.77 -12.05
C ALA A 145 -9.16 6.57 -13.52
N ASP A 146 -8.21 6.66 -14.47
CA ASP A 146 -8.46 6.35 -15.89
C ASP A 146 -8.97 4.91 -16.07
N GLU A 147 -8.41 3.94 -15.35
CA GLU A 147 -8.83 2.54 -15.41
C GLU A 147 -10.26 2.37 -14.88
N ILE A 148 -10.54 2.93 -13.70
CA ILE A 148 -11.86 2.87 -13.07
C ILE A 148 -12.90 3.56 -13.94
N GLU A 149 -12.59 4.73 -14.51
CA GLU A 149 -13.47 5.48 -15.41
C GLU A 149 -13.88 4.63 -16.62
N ARG A 150 -12.94 3.91 -17.25
CA ARG A 150 -13.25 3.00 -18.37
C ARG A 150 -14.20 1.88 -17.95
N ILE A 151 -14.04 1.33 -16.75
CA ILE A 151 -14.92 0.30 -16.19
C ILE A 151 -16.33 0.86 -16.01
N ILE A 152 -16.45 2.05 -15.42
CA ILE A 152 -17.74 2.71 -15.17
C ILE A 152 -18.44 3.00 -16.50
N ILE A 153 -17.73 3.60 -17.47
CA ILE A 153 -18.28 3.90 -18.81
C ILE A 153 -18.79 2.63 -19.48
N LYS A 154 -18.02 1.53 -19.44
CA LYS A 154 -18.44 0.24 -19.99
C LYS A 154 -19.72 -0.28 -19.32
N HIS A 155 -19.83 -0.12 -17.99
CA HIS A 155 -21.01 -0.55 -17.25
C HIS A 155 -22.24 0.32 -17.55
N VAL A 156 -22.06 1.64 -17.70
CA VAL A 156 -23.10 2.59 -18.15
C VAL A 156 -23.70 2.13 -19.48
N PHE A 157 -22.84 1.84 -20.47
CA PHE A 157 -23.31 1.33 -21.77
C PHE A 157 -24.01 -0.03 -21.65
N LYS A 158 -23.51 -0.92 -20.80
CA LYS A 158 -24.10 -2.25 -20.60
C LYS A 158 -25.49 -2.20 -19.97
N LYS A 159 -25.70 -1.31 -18.99
CA LYS A 159 -26.96 -1.16 -18.26
C LYS A 159 -27.92 -0.16 -18.89
N ASN A 160 -27.45 0.65 -19.85
CA ASN A 160 -28.19 1.75 -20.45
C ASN A 160 -28.76 2.72 -19.38
N LYS A 161 -27.96 3.01 -18.35
CA LYS A 161 -28.30 3.91 -17.24
C LYS A 161 -27.36 5.11 -17.27
N GLU A 162 -27.91 6.32 -17.30
CA GLU A 162 -27.11 7.57 -17.28
C GLU A 162 -26.47 7.86 -15.92
N ARG A 163 -27.05 7.31 -14.84
CA ARG A 163 -26.58 7.47 -13.46
C ARG A 163 -26.48 6.11 -12.80
N LEU A 164 -25.32 5.85 -12.22
CA LEU A 164 -25.04 4.65 -11.42
C LEU A 164 -24.81 5.04 -9.97
N ASP A 165 -25.29 4.19 -9.06
CA ASP A 165 -24.90 4.17 -7.66
C ASP A 165 -23.66 3.28 -7.54
N ILE A 166 -22.53 3.88 -7.19
CA ILE A 166 -21.21 3.25 -7.18
C ILE A 166 -20.66 3.21 -5.75
N GLY A 167 -20.39 2.01 -5.24
CA GLY A 167 -19.68 1.81 -3.98
C GLY A 167 -18.18 1.74 -4.20
N ILE A 168 -17.39 2.53 -3.46
CA ILE A 168 -15.93 2.45 -3.48
C ILE A 168 -15.42 1.99 -2.13
N LEU A 169 -14.71 0.87 -2.11
CA LEU A 169 -14.08 0.32 -0.91
C LEU A 169 -12.71 0.97 -0.69
N THR A 170 -12.71 2.21 -0.18
CA THR A 170 -11.51 2.95 0.21
C THR A 170 -11.85 4.01 1.28
N TYR A 171 -10.83 4.71 1.79
CA TYR A 171 -10.98 5.82 2.72
C TYR A 171 -11.72 7.01 2.11
N GLU A 172 -12.45 7.77 2.94
CA GLU A 172 -13.25 8.92 2.46
C GLU A 172 -12.39 10.00 1.80
N ASN A 173 -11.17 10.22 2.31
CA ASN A 173 -10.24 11.24 1.82
C ASN A 173 -9.20 10.66 0.84
N ASP A 174 -9.47 9.51 0.23
CA ASP A 174 -8.57 8.96 -0.78
C ASP A 174 -8.61 9.83 -2.05
N LEU A 175 -7.43 10.22 -2.54
CA LEU A 175 -7.29 11.04 -3.76
C LEU A 175 -7.97 10.40 -4.97
N ILE A 176 -8.08 9.06 -5.03
CA ILE A 176 -8.79 8.35 -6.10
C ILE A 176 -10.27 8.75 -6.15
N VAL A 177 -10.91 8.97 -5.00
CA VAL A 177 -12.34 9.32 -4.92
C VAL A 177 -12.54 10.75 -5.40
N HIS A 178 -11.66 11.67 -4.97
CA HIS A 178 -11.70 13.06 -5.41
C HIS A 178 -11.53 13.18 -6.94
N GLU A 179 -10.59 12.43 -7.51
CA GLU A 179 -10.36 12.41 -8.95
C GLU A 179 -11.59 11.87 -9.72
N LEU A 180 -12.20 10.77 -9.24
CA LEU A 180 -13.38 10.17 -9.87
C LEU A 180 -14.62 11.07 -9.80
N VAL A 181 -14.87 11.69 -8.65
CA VAL A 181 -15.98 12.64 -8.46
C VAL A 181 -15.82 13.85 -9.39
N GLY A 182 -14.58 14.36 -9.54
CA GLY A 182 -14.30 15.49 -10.43
C GLY A 182 -14.53 15.16 -11.92
N ARG A 183 -14.21 13.94 -12.34
CA ARG A 183 -14.36 13.49 -13.73
C ARG A 183 -15.79 13.06 -14.09
N MET A 184 -16.50 12.45 -13.14
CA MET A 184 -17.80 11.83 -13.38
C MET A 184 -18.88 12.38 -12.42
N PRO A 185 -19.21 13.68 -12.51
CA PRO A 185 -20.11 14.35 -11.55
C PRO A 185 -21.55 13.83 -11.59
N THR A 186 -21.95 13.13 -12.66
CA THR A 186 -23.28 12.54 -12.80
C THR A 186 -23.44 11.24 -12.02
N MET A 187 -22.34 10.58 -11.64
CA MET A 187 -22.34 9.33 -10.89
C MET A 187 -22.48 9.59 -9.39
N LYS A 188 -23.09 8.66 -8.65
CA LYS A 188 -23.20 8.74 -7.20
C LYS A 188 -22.19 7.82 -6.53
N PHE A 189 -21.09 8.39 -6.06
CA PHE A 189 -20.06 7.65 -5.33
C PHE A 189 -20.37 7.58 -3.83
N THR A 190 -20.25 6.39 -3.25
CA THR A 190 -20.34 6.17 -1.79
C THR A 190 -19.10 5.41 -1.32
N THR A 191 -18.37 5.97 -0.37
CA THR A 191 -17.13 5.39 0.16
C THR A 191 -17.39 4.53 1.40
N PHE A 192 -16.65 3.42 1.51
CA PHE A 192 -16.69 2.52 2.66
C PHE A 192 -15.29 2.36 3.25
N ASP A 193 -15.05 3.08 4.34
CA ASP A 193 -13.77 3.12 5.05
C ASP A 193 -13.73 2.20 6.29
N ASN A 194 -14.82 1.51 6.61
CA ASN A 194 -14.89 0.56 7.73
C ASN A 194 -16.05 -0.44 7.61
N LEU A 195 -15.94 -1.57 8.33
CA LEU A 195 -16.96 -2.64 8.33
C LEU A 195 -18.33 -2.21 8.89
N LYS A 196 -18.38 -1.22 9.78
CA LYS A 196 -19.65 -0.76 10.37
C LYS A 196 -20.50 0.01 9.34
N LYS A 197 -19.87 0.81 8.47
CA LYS A 197 -20.56 1.49 7.36
C LYS A 197 -21.08 0.48 6.33
N LEU A 198 -20.27 -0.52 5.99
CA LEU A 198 -20.66 -1.64 5.13
C LEU A 198 -21.91 -2.37 5.68
N GLY A 199 -21.89 -2.75 6.96
CA GLY A 199 -22.98 -3.52 7.57
C GLY A 199 -24.28 -2.75 7.79
N LYS A 200 -24.28 -1.42 7.69
CA LYS A 200 -25.46 -0.56 7.93
C LYS A 200 -26.03 0.05 6.67
N TYR A 201 -25.42 -0.18 5.50
CA TYR A 201 -25.89 0.43 4.27
C TYR A 201 -27.23 -0.21 3.83
N PRO A 202 -28.30 0.57 3.68
CA PRO A 202 -29.64 0.02 3.41
C PRO A 202 -29.94 -0.17 1.91
N GLY A 203 -29.06 0.26 1.02
CA GLY A 203 -29.29 0.26 -0.43
C GLY A 203 -28.52 -0.82 -1.19
N SER A 204 -28.75 -0.88 -2.50
CA SER A 204 -27.98 -1.67 -3.46
C SER A 204 -27.13 -0.77 -4.36
N PHE A 205 -26.06 -1.32 -4.91
CA PHE A 205 -25.18 -0.64 -5.88
C PHE A 205 -25.25 -1.30 -7.25
N ASP A 206 -25.17 -0.47 -8.30
CA ASP A 206 -24.94 -0.94 -9.67
C ASP A 206 -23.54 -1.54 -9.81
N LEU A 207 -22.58 -0.92 -9.13
CA LEU A 207 -21.16 -1.22 -9.27
C LEU A 207 -20.46 -1.04 -7.93
N ILE A 208 -19.69 -2.04 -7.51
CA ILE A 208 -18.77 -1.91 -6.37
C ILE A 208 -17.34 -2.02 -6.88
N ILE A 209 -16.50 -1.05 -6.54
CA ILE A 209 -15.12 -0.94 -6.99
C ILE A 209 -14.20 -1.02 -5.77
N LEU A 210 -13.19 -1.87 -5.89
CA LEU A 210 -12.13 -2.02 -4.90
C LEU A 210 -10.80 -1.59 -5.56
N PRO A 211 -10.31 -0.36 -5.29
CA PRO A 211 -9.12 0.19 -5.94
C PRO A 211 -7.80 -0.53 -5.59
N LYS A 212 -7.79 -1.28 -4.48
CA LYS A 212 -6.64 -1.98 -3.89
C LYS A 212 -6.93 -3.48 -3.75
N SER A 213 -5.99 -4.30 -3.29
CA SER A 213 -6.33 -5.70 -3.02
C SER A 213 -7.29 -5.82 -1.84
N MET A 214 -8.08 -6.90 -1.80
CA MET A 214 -9.02 -7.13 -0.68
C MET A 214 -8.29 -7.25 0.65
N TYR A 215 -7.09 -7.84 0.64
CA TYR A 215 -6.26 -7.94 1.84
C TYR A 215 -5.70 -6.58 2.26
N GLU A 216 -5.20 -5.77 1.33
CA GLU A 216 -4.78 -4.39 1.64
C GLU A 216 -5.93 -3.58 2.23
N PHE A 217 -7.13 -3.70 1.67
CA PHE A 217 -8.30 -3.06 2.25
C PHE A 217 -8.56 -3.56 3.67
N LEU A 218 -8.54 -4.87 3.92
CA LEU A 218 -8.75 -5.45 5.25
C LEU A 218 -7.70 -5.02 6.28
N PHE A 219 -6.42 -4.97 5.92
CA PHE A 219 -5.36 -4.46 6.80
C PHE A 219 -5.60 -3.00 7.19
N ASN A 220 -6.13 -2.22 6.25
CA ASN A 220 -6.45 -0.82 6.46
C ASN A 220 -7.64 -0.60 7.41
N ILE A 221 -8.67 -1.46 7.32
CA ILE A 221 -9.91 -1.30 8.10
C ILE A 221 -9.94 -2.07 9.43
N ILE A 222 -9.02 -3.01 9.65
CA ILE A 222 -8.92 -3.83 10.87
C ILE A 222 -7.52 -3.63 11.49
N PRO A 223 -7.35 -2.70 12.45
CA PRO A 223 -6.05 -2.37 13.04
C PRO A 223 -5.34 -3.54 13.71
N GLU A 224 -6.09 -4.55 14.19
CA GLU A 224 -5.54 -5.73 14.85
C GLU A 224 -4.83 -6.68 13.88
N ILE A 225 -5.02 -6.51 12.56
CA ILE A 225 -4.41 -7.34 11.53
C ILE A 225 -3.27 -6.57 10.89
N THR A 226 -2.03 -6.91 11.26
CA THR A 226 -0.82 -6.42 10.60
C THR A 226 -0.16 -7.54 9.78
N PRO A 227 0.63 -7.20 8.74
CA PRO A 227 1.40 -8.19 7.98
C PRO A 227 2.36 -9.04 8.83
N GLU A 228 2.78 -8.50 9.96
CA GLU A 228 3.74 -9.11 10.90
C GLU A 228 3.04 -10.08 11.88
N ASN A 229 1.76 -9.87 12.18
CA ASN A 229 0.95 -10.71 13.08
C ASN A 229 0.18 -11.83 12.37
N ILE A 230 0.58 -12.22 11.14
CA ILE A 230 -0.11 -13.26 10.34
C ILE A 230 0.18 -14.69 10.85
N GLU A 231 0.05 -14.94 12.14
CA GLU A 231 -0.02 -16.31 12.67
C GLU A 231 -1.37 -16.99 12.34
N LYS A 232 -2.37 -16.23 11.84
CA LYS A 232 -3.70 -16.72 11.48
C LYS A 232 -4.11 -16.34 10.06
N LYS A 233 -3.45 -16.90 9.04
CA LYS A 233 -3.91 -16.83 7.64
C LYS A 233 -5.41 -17.17 7.50
N ASP A 234 -5.90 -18.13 8.28
CA ASP A 234 -7.31 -18.54 8.32
C ASP A 234 -8.27 -17.47 8.84
N GLN A 235 -7.81 -16.54 9.67
CA GLN A 235 -8.64 -15.45 10.19
C GLN A 235 -8.79 -14.35 9.14
N LEU A 236 -7.70 -13.98 8.46
CA LEU A 236 -7.73 -13.02 7.36
C LEU A 236 -8.61 -13.54 6.20
N PHE A 237 -8.50 -14.83 5.87
CA PHE A 237 -9.36 -15.46 4.88
C PHE A 237 -10.84 -15.40 5.27
N ARG A 238 -11.18 -15.65 6.55
CA ARG A 238 -12.55 -15.52 7.05
C ARG A 238 -13.10 -14.10 6.91
N TYR A 239 -12.29 -13.08 7.18
CA TYR A 239 -12.69 -11.69 6.95
C TYR A 239 -12.88 -11.38 5.46
N ALA A 240 -12.02 -11.90 4.58
CA ALA A 240 -12.17 -11.77 3.14
C ALA A 240 -13.46 -12.45 2.64
N CYS A 241 -13.78 -13.66 3.13
CA CYS A 241 -15.05 -14.31 2.84
C CYS A 241 -16.25 -13.50 3.33
N TYR A 242 -16.19 -12.97 4.56
CA TYR A 242 -17.25 -12.12 5.11
C TYR A 242 -17.46 -10.87 4.25
N LEU A 243 -16.38 -10.17 3.91
CA LEU A 243 -16.42 -8.99 3.07
C LEU A 243 -16.97 -9.31 1.68
N SER A 244 -16.56 -10.43 1.09
CA SER A 244 -17.06 -10.89 -0.22
C SER A 244 -18.57 -11.15 -0.19
N GLY A 245 -19.06 -11.82 0.86
CA GLY A 245 -20.49 -12.01 1.07
C GLY A 245 -21.23 -10.67 1.22
N LYS A 246 -20.66 -9.72 1.96
CA LYS A 246 -21.26 -8.38 2.10
C LYS A 246 -21.27 -7.57 0.80
N ILE A 247 -20.20 -7.63 0.02
CA ILE A 247 -20.18 -7.01 -1.32
C ILE A 247 -21.29 -7.61 -2.17
N TYR A 248 -21.45 -8.93 -2.16
CA TYR A 248 -22.51 -9.61 -2.91
C TYR A 248 -23.91 -9.17 -2.47
N ASP A 249 -24.18 -9.11 -1.16
CA ASP A 249 -25.46 -8.68 -0.60
C ASP A 249 -25.81 -7.22 -0.98
N MET A 250 -24.79 -6.39 -1.21
CA MET A 250 -24.93 -4.97 -1.52
C MET A 250 -25.05 -4.67 -3.01
N LEU A 251 -24.91 -5.66 -3.90
CA LEU A 251 -25.08 -5.48 -5.34
C LEU A 251 -26.55 -5.64 -5.75
N GLU A 252 -27.01 -4.81 -6.69
CA GLU A 252 -28.31 -5.02 -7.33
C GLU A 252 -28.29 -6.27 -8.23
N PRO A 253 -29.45 -6.80 -8.67
CA PRO A 253 -29.48 -7.83 -9.70
C PRO A 253 -28.71 -7.42 -10.97
N GLY A 254 -27.66 -8.18 -11.27
CA GLY A 254 -26.75 -7.90 -12.39
C GLY A 254 -25.79 -6.74 -12.15
N GLY A 255 -25.68 -6.24 -10.91
CA GLY A 255 -24.60 -5.36 -10.50
C GLY A 255 -23.26 -6.09 -10.55
N GLU A 256 -22.18 -5.33 -10.69
CA GLU A 256 -20.84 -5.89 -10.88
C GLU A 256 -19.88 -5.47 -9.77
N PHE A 257 -18.94 -6.36 -9.46
CA PHE A 257 -17.81 -6.07 -8.59
C PHE A 257 -16.53 -6.04 -9.42
N PHE A 258 -15.75 -4.97 -9.28
CA PHE A 258 -14.44 -4.84 -9.91
C PHE A 258 -13.37 -4.55 -8.88
N THR A 259 -12.20 -5.12 -9.10
CA THR A 259 -10.99 -4.74 -8.39
C THR A 259 -9.94 -4.29 -9.40
N THR A 260 -9.31 -3.16 -9.12
CA THR A 260 -8.15 -2.65 -9.88
C THR A 260 -6.86 -2.86 -9.08
N ALA A 261 -6.87 -3.87 -8.19
CA ALA A 261 -5.68 -4.27 -7.47
C ALA A 261 -4.62 -4.75 -8.46
N ASN A 262 -3.38 -4.30 -8.27
CA ASN A 262 -2.26 -4.98 -8.89
C ASN A 262 -2.21 -6.38 -8.28
N CYS A 263 -2.49 -7.40 -9.08
CA CYS A 263 -2.27 -8.77 -8.68
C CYS A 263 -0.76 -8.99 -8.60
N LEU A 264 -0.16 -8.67 -7.45
CA LEU A 264 1.12 -9.23 -7.07
C LEU A 264 0.88 -10.74 -7.00
N TRP A 265 1.41 -11.44 -8.00
CA TRP A 265 1.26 -12.87 -8.32
C TRP A 265 0.81 -13.82 -7.18
N PRO A 266 0.13 -14.93 -7.54
CA PRO A 266 -0.23 -15.97 -6.59
C PRO A 266 1.01 -16.39 -5.81
N ARG A 267 0.87 -16.38 -4.48
CA ARG A 267 1.97 -16.51 -3.53
C ARG A 267 2.54 -17.93 -3.41
N ASP A 268 2.25 -18.80 -4.37
CA ASP A 268 2.73 -20.18 -4.34
C ASP A 268 3.32 -20.60 -5.69
N ASP A 269 4.48 -21.27 -5.65
CA ASP A 269 5.00 -22.12 -6.73
C ASP A 269 4.09 -23.37 -6.89
N GLN A 270 2.79 -23.18 -7.08
CA GLN A 270 1.88 -24.28 -7.35
C GLN A 270 2.07 -24.71 -8.80
N THR A 271 2.48 -25.96 -8.98
CA THR A 271 2.44 -26.62 -10.28
C THR A 271 0.97 -26.79 -10.67
N VAL A 272 0.54 -26.04 -11.69
CA VAL A 272 -0.81 -26.14 -12.26
C VAL A 272 -0.74 -26.95 -13.56
N GLU A 273 -1.63 -27.93 -13.70
CA GLU A 273 -1.83 -28.61 -14.99
C GLU A 273 -2.63 -27.71 -15.93
N VAL A 274 -1.99 -27.30 -17.03
CA VAL A 274 -2.63 -26.47 -18.07
C VAL A 274 -2.96 -27.37 -19.27
N LYS A 275 -4.22 -27.35 -19.72
CA LYS A 275 -4.64 -27.95 -20.99
C LYS A 275 -4.89 -26.84 -21.99
N PHE A 276 -4.32 -27.00 -23.19
CA PHE A 276 -4.52 -26.04 -24.28
C PHE A 276 -5.60 -26.57 -25.22
N THR A 277 -6.52 -25.70 -25.59
CA THR A 277 -7.65 -26.05 -26.46
C THR A 277 -7.22 -26.07 -27.94
N ASN A 278 -6.18 -25.31 -28.28
CA ASN A 278 -5.63 -25.19 -29.63
C ASN A 278 -4.12 -24.87 -29.60
N GLU A 279 -3.46 -25.01 -30.75
CA GLU A 279 -2.01 -24.81 -30.90
C GLU A 279 -1.59 -23.33 -30.71
N LEU A 280 -2.49 -22.38 -30.96
CA LEU A 280 -2.22 -20.94 -30.79
C LEU A 280 -2.09 -20.56 -29.31
N GLU A 281 -2.96 -21.12 -28.45
CA GLU A 281 -2.89 -20.96 -27.00
C GLU A 281 -1.58 -21.50 -26.44
N LEU A 282 -1.12 -22.67 -26.92
CA LEU A 282 0.18 -23.22 -26.55
C LEU A 282 1.32 -22.27 -26.92
N LYS A 283 1.33 -21.74 -28.15
CA LYS A 283 2.37 -20.81 -28.62
C LYS A 283 2.41 -19.52 -27.78
N ASN A 284 1.24 -18.95 -27.49
CA ASN A 284 1.13 -17.77 -26.63
C ASN A 284 1.61 -18.05 -25.19
N PHE A 285 1.28 -19.23 -24.67
CA PHE A 285 1.72 -19.65 -23.34
C PHE A 285 3.24 -19.89 -23.26
N LEU A 286 3.87 -20.39 -24.33
CA LEU A 286 5.33 -20.53 -24.40
C LEU A 286 6.05 -19.18 -24.43
N ILE A 287 5.48 -18.19 -25.12
CA ILE A 287 5.98 -16.81 -25.11
C ILE A 287 5.85 -16.21 -23.72
N PHE A 288 4.71 -16.41 -23.06
CA PHE A 288 4.49 -16.01 -21.66
C PHE A 288 5.53 -16.65 -20.73
N THR A 289 5.74 -17.96 -20.84
CA THR A 289 6.76 -18.71 -20.06
C THR A 289 8.15 -18.11 -20.23
N HIS A 290 8.50 -17.71 -21.46
CA HIS A 290 9.80 -17.12 -21.76
C HIS A 290 9.97 -15.70 -21.20
N LEU A 291 8.94 -14.85 -21.33
CA LEU A 291 8.94 -13.48 -20.82
C LEU A 291 8.96 -13.41 -19.29
N PHE A 292 8.32 -14.37 -18.63
CA PHE A 292 8.14 -14.39 -17.18
C PHE A 292 8.99 -15.44 -16.44
N GLU A 293 9.96 -16.05 -17.13
CA GLU A 293 10.95 -16.99 -16.56
C GLU A 293 10.35 -18.08 -15.64
N THR A 294 9.29 -18.77 -16.08
CA THR A 294 8.66 -19.82 -15.25
C THR A 294 9.64 -20.97 -14.96
N LYS A 295 9.61 -21.51 -13.73
CA LYS A 295 10.56 -22.53 -13.25
C LYS A 295 10.51 -23.86 -14.02
N SER A 296 9.37 -24.20 -14.62
CA SER A 296 9.19 -25.41 -15.43
C SER A 296 8.49 -25.09 -16.74
N LYS A 297 8.91 -25.80 -17.80
CA LYS A 297 8.21 -25.81 -19.08
C LYS A 297 7.10 -26.86 -19.02
N PRO A 298 5.92 -26.62 -19.60
CA PRO A 298 4.89 -27.63 -19.66
C PRO A 298 5.42 -28.88 -20.39
N LEU A 299 5.21 -30.06 -19.77
CA LEU A 299 5.52 -31.33 -20.41
C LEU A 299 4.52 -31.55 -21.54
N LEU A 300 5.02 -31.60 -22.78
CA LEU A 300 4.22 -31.97 -23.95
C LEU A 300 3.85 -33.45 -23.82
N LYS A 301 2.64 -33.74 -23.34
CA LYS A 301 2.01 -35.04 -23.60
C LYS A 301 1.34 -34.93 -24.96
N GLY A 302 1.88 -35.68 -25.93
CA GLY A 302 1.23 -35.92 -27.21
C GLY A 302 -0.05 -36.72 -27.05
#